data_AF-G6C9M0-F1
#
_entry.id   AF-G6C9M0-F1
#
_cell.length_a   1.000
_cell.length_b   1.000
_cell.length_c   1.000
_cell.angle_alpha   90.00
_cell.angle_beta   90.00
_cell.angle_gamma   90.00
#
_symmetry.space_group_name_H-M   'P 1'
#
loop_
_entity.id
_entity.type
_entity.pdbx_description
1 polymer ?
#
loop_
_entity_poly.entity_id
_entity_poly.type
_entity_poly.pdbx_seq_one_letter_code
_entity_poly.pdbx_strand_id
1 'polypeptide(L)' 'MDNVKHDNNLIKEIIEKHFENMVDDVLAHTETYFEALGAISSIKGCNIPDMIHLADCLRKAIRKRAMQQKTPNYDN' A
#
# COMPACT_ATOMS: atom_id res chain seq x y z
N MET A 1 -20.04 -24.50 8.39
CA MET A 1 -19.24 -23.45 9.04
C MET A 1 -17.92 -23.20 8.31
N ASP A 2 -17.48 -24.08 7.41
CA ASP A 2 -16.23 -23.90 6.64
C ASP A 2 -16.29 -22.86 5.52
N ASN A 3 -17.46 -22.69 4.88
CA ASN A 3 -17.64 -21.70 3.79
C ASN A 3 -17.39 -20.25 4.25
N VAL A 4 -17.89 -19.85 5.42
CA VAL A 4 -17.70 -18.47 5.93
C VAL A 4 -16.22 -18.15 6.15
N LYS A 5 -15.43 -19.14 6.57
CA LYS A 5 -13.98 -18.98 6.78
C LYS A 5 -13.22 -18.92 5.47
N HIS A 6 -13.66 -19.69 4.46
CA HIS A 6 -13.10 -19.63 3.10
C HIS A 6 -13.42 -18.29 2.42
N ASP A 7 -14.67 -17.83 2.50
CA ASP A 7 -15.11 -16.56 1.92
C ASP A 7 -14.39 -15.36 2.57
N ASN A 8 -14.20 -15.38 3.90
CA ASN A 8 -13.43 -14.35 4.59
C ASN A 8 -11.95 -14.35 4.17
N ASN A 9 -11.36 -15.52 3.91
CA ASN A 9 -9.98 -15.60 3.42
C ASN A 9 -9.87 -15.08 1.98
N LEU A 10 -10.84 -15.39 1.12
CA LEU A 10 -10.90 -14.89 -0.26
C LEU A 10 -11.06 -13.36 -0.29
N ILE A 11 -11.98 -12.82 0.52
CA ILE A 11 -12.18 -11.37 0.65
C ILE A 11 -10.89 -10.69 1.12
N LYS A 12 -10.22 -11.27 2.12
CA LYS A 12 -8.93 -10.77 2.61
C LYS A 12 -7.89 -10.73 1.49
N GLU A 13 -7.73 -11.80 0.71
CA GLU A 13 -6.77 -11.86 -0.39
C GLU A 13 -7.06 -10.81 -1.48
N ILE A 14 -8.34 -10.61 -1.82
CA ILE A 14 -8.76 -9.58 -2.78
C ILE A 14 -8.39 -8.19 -2.27
N ILE A 15 -8.64 -7.90 -0.98
CA ILE A 15 -8.31 -6.61 -0.36
C ILE A 15 -6.80 -6.40 -0.33
N GLU A 16 -6.02 -7.41 0.06
CA GLU A 16 -4.56 -7.32 0.12
C GLU A 16 -3.97 -7.05 -1.26
N LYS A 17 -4.43 -7.77 -2.30
CA LYS A 17 -3.97 -7.58 -3.68
C LYS A 17 -4.35 -6.21 -4.24
N HIS A 18 -5.56 -5.73 -3.94
CA HIS A 18 -5.98 -4.39 -4.34
C HIS A 18 -5.11 -3.31 -3.68
N PHE A 19 -4.79 -3.48 -2.40
CA PHE A 19 -3.93 -2.57 -1.67
C PHE A 19 -2.50 -2.56 -2.22
N GLU A 20 -1.93 -3.72 -2.55
CA GLU A 20 -0.61 -3.82 -3.19
C GLU A 20 -0.57 -3.12 -4.55
N ASN A 21 -1.61 -3.32 -5.37
CA ASN A 21 -1.74 -2.65 -6.67
C ASN A 21 -1.82 -1.12 -6.50
N MET A 22 -2.58 -0.62 -5.51
CA MET A 22 -2.61 0.82 -5.24
C MET A 22 -1.22 1.39 -4.89
N VAL A 23 -0.41 0.64 -4.13
CA VAL A 23 0.96 1.07 -3.81
C VAL A 23 1.84 1.06 -5.06
N ASP A 24 1.69 0.07 -5.95
CA ASP A 24 2.43 0.01 -7.21
C ASP A 24 2.03 1.14 -8.15
N ASP A 25 0.74 1.44 -8.27
CA ASP A 25 0.23 2.54 -9.08
C ASP A 25 0.77 3.88 -8.60
N VAL A 26 0.76 4.12 -7.28
CA VAL A 26 1.35 5.35 -6.71
C VAL A 26 2.83 5.45 -7.05
N LEU A 27 3.59 4.37 -6.89
CA LEU A 27 5.02 4.34 -7.20
C LEU A 27 5.29 4.53 -8.71
N ALA A 28 4.45 3.97 -9.59
CA ALA A 28 4.59 4.10 -11.03
C ALA A 28 4.30 5.51 -11.56
N HIS A 29 3.48 6.29 -10.84
CA HIS A 29 3.08 7.65 -11.22
C HIS A 29 3.85 8.75 -10.46
N THR A 30 4.93 8.40 -9.77
CA THR A 30 5.78 9.35 -9.01
C THR A 30 7.23 9.14 -9.38
N GLU A 31 8.00 10.21 -9.57
CA GLU A 31 9.40 10.09 -9.97
C GLU A 31 10.29 9.79 -8.76
N THR A 32 9.89 10.26 -7.57
CA THR A 32 10.66 10.07 -6.35
C THR A 32 9.86 9.50 -5.19
N TYR A 33 10.56 8.82 -4.28
CA TYR A 33 10.01 8.38 -3.00
C TYR A 33 9.35 9.53 -2.20
N PHE A 34 9.92 10.73 -2.24
CA PHE A 34 9.37 11.89 -1.54
C PHE A 34 8.07 12.39 -2.18
N GLU A 35 7.96 12.33 -3.51
CA GLU A 35 6.71 12.63 -4.21
C GLU A 35 5.61 11.63 -3.88
N ALA A 36 5.93 10.33 -3.85
CA ALA A 36 4.98 9.30 -3.43
C ALA A 36 4.44 9.57 -2.02
N LEU A 37 5.31 9.92 -1.07
CA LEU A 37 4.90 10.28 0.28
C LEU A 37 4.09 11.58 0.33
N GLY A 38 4.44 12.56 -0.51
CA GLY A 38 3.74 13.83 -0.64
C GLY A 38 2.32 13.64 -1.16
N ALA A 39 2.15 12.84 -2.22
CA ALA A 39 0.87 12.49 -2.82
C ALA A 39 -0.06 11.77 -1.83
N ILE A 40 0.47 10.86 -1.00
CA ILE A 40 -0.34 10.24 0.05
C ILE A 40 -0.67 11.22 1.19
N SER A 41 0.26 12.12 1.52
CA SER A 41 0.06 13.09 2.61
C SER A 41 -0.96 14.17 2.25
N SER A 42 -1.07 14.57 0.98
CA SER A 42 -2.07 15.55 0.53
C SER A 42 -3.50 14.98 0.65
N ILE A 43 -3.66 13.67 0.50
CA ILE A 43 -4.94 12.98 0.65
C ILE A 43 -5.39 12.91 2.13
N LYS A 44 -4.45 12.94 3.08
CA LYS A 44 -4.74 12.96 4.54
C LYS A 44 -5.52 14.22 4.96
N GLY A 45 -5.45 15.30 4.19
CA GLY A 45 -6.21 16.53 4.42
C GLY A 45 -7.64 16.50 3.86
N CYS A 46 -8.03 15.45 3.14
CA CYS A 46 -9.37 15.33 2.57
C CYS A 46 -10.38 14.97 3.65
N ASN A 47 -11.57 15.57 3.60
CA ASN A 47 -12.64 15.36 4.58
C ASN A 47 -13.44 14.06 4.30
N ILE A 48 -12.74 13.00 3.90
CA ILE A 48 -13.30 11.69 3.60
C ILE A 48 -13.08 10.80 4.84
N PRO A 49 -14.13 10.17 5.40
CA PRO A 49 -13.99 9.23 6.50
C PRO A 49 -12.97 8.13 6.20
N ASP A 50 -12.20 7.72 7.21
CA ASP A 50 -11.20 6.64 7.14
C ASP A 50 -10.02 6.84 6.16
N MET A 51 -10.00 7.94 5.41
CA MET A 51 -8.92 8.27 4.48
C MET A 51 -7.58 8.49 5.18
N ILE A 52 -7.63 8.97 6.43
CA ILE A 52 -6.44 9.12 7.29
C ILE A 52 -5.78 7.76 7.54
N HIS A 53 -6.58 6.72 7.84
CA HIS A 53 -6.08 5.37 8.10
C HIS A 53 -5.51 4.74 6.82
N LEU A 54 -6.20 4.91 5.70
CA LEU A 54 -5.72 4.44 4.40
C LEU A 54 -4.38 5.09 4.03
N ALA A 55 -4.28 6.42 4.19
CA ALA A 55 -3.04 7.16 3.91
C ALA A 55 -1.88 6.69 4.79
N ASP A 56 -2.11 6.47 6.08
CA ASP A 56 -1.07 5.96 6.99
C ASP A 56 -0.64 4.52 6.65
N CYS A 57 -1.56 3.66 6.21
CA CYS A 57 -1.25 2.31 5.72
C CYS A 57 -0.42 2.36 4.43
N LEU A 58 -0.84 3.14 3.43
CA LEU A 58 -0.12 3.30 2.16
C LEU A 58 1.30 3.83 2.39
N ARG A 59 1.46 4.83 3.26
CA ARG A 59 2.76 5.39 3.62
C ARG A 59 3.72 4.33 4.17
N LYS A 60 3.24 3.43 5.04
CA LYS A 60 4.05 2.34 5.59
C LYS A 60 4.45 1.32 4.52
N ALA A 61 3.53 0.97 3.63
CA ALA A 61 3.77 0.01 2.56
C ALA A 61 4.79 0.53 1.53
N ILE A 62 4.64 1.80 1.09
CA ILE A 62 5.60 2.49 0.23
C ILE A 62 7.00 2.48 0.86
N ARG A 63 7.10 2.80 2.15
CA ARG A 63 8.38 2.76 2.88
C ARG A 63 9.01 1.37 2.89
N LYS A 64 8.21 0.32 3.09
CA LYS A 64 8.67 -1.08 3.09
C LYS A 64 9.20 -1.48 1.70
N ARG A 65 8.47 -1.19 0.63
CA ARG A 65 8.91 -1.49 -0.76
C ARG A 65 10.19 -0.72 -1.13
N ALA A 66 10.27 0.57 -0.78
CA ALA A 66 11.47 1.37 -1.02
C ALA A 66 12.71 0.84 -0.27
N MET A 67 12.52 0.31 0.95
CA MET A 67 13.59 -0.36 1.70
C MET A 67 14.02 -1.68 1.04
N GLN A 68 13.07 -2.47 0.53
CA GLN A 68 13.35 -3.72 -0.17
C GLN A 68 14.10 -3.49 -1.49
N GLN A 69 13.80 -2.42 -2.23
CA GLN A 69 14.56 -2.02 -3.42
C GLN A 69 16.00 -1.61 -3.10
N LYS A 70 16.27 -1.13 -1.87
CA LYS A 70 17.62 -0.70 -1.43
C LYS A 70 18.49 -1.84 -0.90
N THR A 71 17.91 -2.96 -0.49
CA THR A 71 18.67 -4.19 -0.27
C THR A 71 18.95 -4.80 -1.65
N PRO A 72 20.19 -4.74 -2.17
CA PRO A 72 20.54 -5.66 -3.23
C PRO A 72 20.34 -7.05 -2.62
N ASN A 73 19.57 -7.89 -3.30
CA ASN A 73 19.63 -9.31 -3.03
C ASN A 73 21.11 -9.66 -3.18
N TYR A 74 21.82 -9.84 -2.07
CA TYR A 74 23.12 -10.49 -2.06
C TYR A 74 22.83 -11.96 -2.37
N ASP A 75 22.49 -12.23 -3.62
CA ASP A 75 22.53 -13.56 -4.18
C ASP A 75 24.01 -13.91 -4.28
N ASN A 76 24.44 -14.84 -3.42
CA ASN A 76 25.76 -15.45 -3.41
C ASN A 76 25.65 -16.89 -3.91
#